data_AF-A0AB34ICT7-F1
#
_entry.id   AF-A0AB34ICT7-F1
#
_cell.length_a   1.000
_cell.length_b   1.000
_cell.length_c   1.000
_cell.angle_alpha   90.00
_cell.angle_beta   90.00
_cell.angle_gamma   90.00
#
_symmetry.space_group_name_H-M   'P 1'
#
loop_
_entity.id
_entity.type
_entity.pdbx_description
1 polymer ?
#
loop_
_entity_poly.entity_id
_entity_poly.type
_entity_poly.pdbx_seq_one_letter_code
_entity_poly.pdbx_strand_id
1 'polypeptide(L)'
;MAQWKPPMPAGVMVVATFINALSITEALLDCSADAWVAGEPSRVPFLTAYLEWKSFRPIFHPLLACLAPLLPILIVLLIKDALSSMLGWQRASVARHLADLLSAAALCALLFSLALIVEPQERALSRICGGRRGRAAAAACDEGLARLSRQHALVLGLKLLLFACDLTKFNSAQQAEEKRQKGVGGSHTREQQ
;
A
#
# COMPACT_ATOMS: atom_id res chain seq x y z
N MET A 1 -22.67 26.02 3.55
CA MET A 1 -22.74 25.08 2.41
C MET A 1 -21.48 24.23 2.42
N ALA A 2 -21.57 22.89 2.29
CA ALA A 2 -20.38 22.04 2.30
C ALA A 2 -19.51 22.28 1.06
N GLN A 3 -18.22 22.53 1.27
CA GLN A 3 -17.25 22.76 0.20
C GLN A 3 -16.90 21.45 -0.52
N TRP A 4 -16.67 21.50 -1.82
CA TRP A 4 -16.15 20.35 -2.58
C TRP A 4 -14.69 20.09 -2.22
N LYS A 5 -14.31 18.81 -2.13
CA LYS A 5 -12.90 18.42 -1.94
C LYS A 5 -12.02 18.99 -3.04
N PRO A 6 -10.85 19.55 -2.69
CA PRO A 6 -9.92 20.02 -3.69
C PRO A 6 -9.36 18.85 -4.52
N PRO A 7 -8.99 19.11 -5.78
CA PRO A 7 -8.33 18.12 -6.62
C PRO A 7 -6.98 17.70 -6.02
N MET A 8 -6.58 16.44 -6.22
CA MET A 8 -5.24 15.99 -5.83
C MET A 8 -4.21 16.68 -6.71
N PRO A 9 -3.22 17.41 -6.15
CA PRO A 9 -2.19 18.07 -6.95
C PRO A 9 -1.32 17.04 -7.69
N ALA A 10 -0.89 17.35 -8.92
CA ALA A 10 -0.04 16.47 -9.72
C ALA A 10 1.26 16.09 -9.00
N GLY A 11 1.88 17.01 -8.27
CA GLY A 11 3.08 16.73 -7.49
C GLY A 11 2.87 15.66 -6.41
N VAL A 12 1.70 15.65 -5.76
CA VAL A 12 1.34 14.63 -4.77
C VAL A 12 1.16 13.27 -5.46
N MET A 13 0.55 13.25 -6.63
CA MET A 13 0.37 12.02 -7.41
C MET A 13 1.70 11.41 -7.87
N VAL A 14 2.65 12.23 -8.33
CA VAL A 14 3.99 11.77 -8.73
C VAL A 14 4.71 11.12 -7.55
N VAL A 15 4.70 11.77 -6.39
CA VAL A 15 5.32 11.23 -5.17
C VAL A 15 4.63 9.93 -4.73
N ALA A 16 3.29 9.90 -4.71
CA ALA A 16 2.53 8.70 -4.37
C ALA A 16 2.82 7.53 -5.33
N THR A 17 2.90 7.81 -6.63
CA THR A 17 3.24 6.82 -7.66
C THR A 17 4.63 6.24 -7.44
N PHE A 18 5.63 7.09 -7.16
CA PHE A 18 6.99 6.65 -6.88
C PHE A 18 7.05 5.75 -5.63
N ILE A 19 6.42 6.17 -4.54
CA ILE A 19 6.38 5.38 -3.29
C ILE A 19 5.65 4.05 -3.50
N ASN A 20 4.50 4.06 -4.18
CA ASN A 20 3.75 2.86 -4.49
C ASN A 20 4.56 1.91 -5.39
N ALA A 21 5.25 2.41 -6.41
CA ALA A 21 6.08 1.59 -7.30
C ALA A 21 7.20 0.88 -6.55
N LEU A 22 7.94 1.60 -5.69
CA LEU A 22 8.97 1.00 -4.82
C LEU A 22 8.36 -0.05 -3.89
N SER A 23 7.25 0.28 -3.24
CA SER A 23 6.58 -0.59 -2.28
C SER A 23 6.05 -1.87 -2.94
N ILE A 24 5.44 -1.77 -4.12
CA ILE A 24 4.91 -2.89 -4.90
C ILE A 24 6.06 -3.77 -5.38
N THR A 25 7.15 -3.17 -5.87
CA THR A 25 8.34 -3.91 -6.32
C THR A 25 8.90 -4.77 -5.18
N GLU A 26 9.01 -4.21 -3.97
CA GLU A 26 9.42 -4.97 -2.80
C GLU A 26 8.47 -6.15 -2.50
N ALA A 27 7.16 -5.92 -2.49
CA ALA A 27 6.20 -6.98 -2.21
C ALA A 27 6.18 -8.07 -3.30
N LEU A 28 6.47 -7.71 -4.54
CA LEU A 28 6.66 -8.66 -5.63
C LEU A 28 7.93 -9.50 -5.43
N LEU A 29 9.03 -8.90 -4.97
CA LEU A 29 10.25 -9.65 -4.64
C LEU A 29 9.99 -10.66 -3.52
N ASP A 30 9.24 -10.27 -2.49
CA ASP A 30 8.83 -11.16 -1.40
C ASP A 30 8.00 -12.35 -1.90
N CYS A 31 6.95 -12.07 -2.68
CA CYS A 31 6.11 -13.12 -3.26
C CYS A 31 6.91 -14.03 -4.22
N SER A 32 7.86 -13.46 -4.97
CA SER A 32 8.70 -14.22 -5.90
C SER A 32 9.66 -15.15 -5.15
N ALA A 33 10.24 -14.68 -4.04
CA ALA A 33 11.09 -15.52 -3.19
C ALA A 33 10.31 -16.70 -2.60
N ASP A 34 9.09 -16.44 -2.10
CA ASP A 34 8.23 -17.50 -1.58
C ASP A 34 7.85 -18.53 -2.65
N ALA A 35 7.42 -18.05 -3.83
CA ALA A 35 7.03 -18.92 -4.94
C ALA A 35 8.21 -19.76 -5.45
N TRP A 36 9.42 -19.18 -5.49
CA TRP A 36 10.63 -19.88 -5.88
C TRP A 36 10.95 -21.06 -4.95
N VAL A 37 10.76 -20.87 -3.64
CA VAL A 37 11.08 -21.88 -2.61
C VAL A 37 9.97 -22.93 -2.49
N ALA A 38 8.71 -22.57 -2.73
CA ALA A 38 7.58 -23.50 -2.69
C ALA A 38 7.72 -24.68 -3.68
N GLY A 39 8.49 -24.50 -4.77
CA GLY A 39 8.72 -25.54 -5.77
C GLY A 39 9.78 -26.57 -5.40
N GLU A 40 10.69 -26.28 -4.45
CA GLU A 40 11.81 -27.17 -4.16
C GLU A 40 12.38 -26.96 -2.74
N PRO A 41 12.35 -27.98 -1.84
CA PRO A 41 12.86 -27.85 -0.47
C PRO A 41 14.36 -27.52 -0.36
N SER A 42 15.15 -27.84 -1.39
CA SER A 42 16.58 -27.52 -1.47
C SER A 42 16.86 -26.01 -1.53
N ARG A 43 15.84 -25.19 -1.86
CA ARG A 43 15.93 -23.73 -2.01
C ARG A 43 15.65 -22.96 -0.73
N VAL A 44 15.25 -23.63 0.35
CA VAL A 44 14.98 -22.98 1.64
C VAL A 44 16.17 -22.13 2.16
N PRO A 45 17.46 -22.53 1.99
CA PRO A 45 18.58 -21.68 2.36
C PRO A 45 18.61 -20.32 1.65
N PHE A 46 18.14 -20.25 0.39
CA PHE A 46 17.99 -18.98 -0.33
C PHE A 46 17.00 -18.06 0.37
N LEU A 47 15.86 -18.57 0.83
CA LEU A 47 14.87 -17.76 1.54
C LEU A 47 15.44 -17.18 2.83
N THR A 48 16.15 -18.00 3.61
CA THR A 48 16.79 -17.53 4.84
C THR A 48 17.78 -16.41 4.55
N ALA A 49 18.66 -16.59 3.56
CA ALA A 49 19.61 -15.56 3.12
C ALA A 49 18.91 -14.30 2.58
N TYR A 50 17.80 -14.46 1.84
CA TYR A 50 16.99 -13.35 1.35
C TYR A 50 16.36 -12.54 2.49
N LEU A 51 15.78 -13.20 3.50
CA LEU A 51 15.18 -12.53 4.66
C LEU A 51 16.25 -11.82 5.51
N GLU A 52 17.43 -12.42 5.68
CA GLU A 52 18.56 -11.77 6.34
C GLU A 52 19.03 -10.52 5.56
N TRP A 53 19.23 -10.65 4.25
CA TRP A 53 19.56 -9.51 3.38
C TRP A 53 18.49 -8.41 3.44
N LYS A 54 17.21 -8.78 3.41
CA LYS A 54 16.08 -7.86 3.52
C LYS A 54 16.11 -7.07 4.83
N SER A 55 16.44 -7.73 5.94
CA SER A 55 16.57 -7.07 7.25
C SER A 55 17.71 -6.06 7.33
N PHE A 56 18.74 -6.20 6.48
CA PHE A 56 19.93 -5.35 6.49
C PHE A 56 19.88 -4.16 5.51
N ARG A 57 18.88 -4.08 4.61
CA ARG A 57 18.86 -3.15 3.45
C ARG A 57 19.34 -1.72 3.79
N PRO A 58 20.60 -1.36 3.44
CA PRO A 58 21.24 -0.14 3.93
C PRO A 58 20.70 1.14 3.31
N ILE A 59 19.92 1.04 2.22
CA ILE A 59 19.34 2.19 1.54
C ILE A 59 17.86 2.38 1.93
N PHE A 60 17.11 1.28 1.99
CA PHE A 60 15.67 1.33 2.21
C PHE A 60 15.32 1.63 3.67
N HIS A 61 16.06 1.06 4.63
CA HIS A 61 15.82 1.30 6.05
C HIS A 61 16.05 2.76 6.45
N PRO A 62 17.15 3.43 6.06
CA PRO A 62 17.33 4.85 6.36
C PRO A 62 16.25 5.72 5.72
N LEU A 63 15.85 5.45 4.47
CA LEU A 63 14.76 6.17 3.84
C LEU A 63 13.44 6.01 4.62
N LEU A 64 13.10 4.77 4.99
CA LEU A 64 11.90 4.49 5.77
C LEU A 64 11.98 5.12 7.17
N ALA A 65 13.16 5.10 7.80
CA ALA A 65 13.41 5.73 9.10
C ALA A 65 13.27 7.25 9.04
N CYS A 66 13.68 7.90 7.94
CA CYS A 66 13.44 9.32 7.71
C CYS A 66 11.95 9.64 7.49
N LEU A 67 11.20 8.72 6.88
CA LEU A 67 9.76 8.87 6.63
C LEU A 67 8.89 8.45 7.81
N ALA A 68 9.39 7.60 8.71
CA ALA A 68 8.64 7.07 9.84
C ALA A 68 8.07 8.16 10.77
N PRO A 69 8.77 9.26 11.09
CA PRO A 69 8.21 10.38 11.86
C PRO A 69 7.02 11.06 11.17
N LEU A 70 6.95 11.01 9.85
CA LEU A 70 5.85 11.60 9.07
C LEU A 70 4.64 10.66 8.99
N LEU A 71 4.84 9.37 9.23
CA LEU A 71 3.79 8.35 9.09
C LEU A 71 2.57 8.63 10.00
N PRO A 72 2.71 8.98 11.30
CA PRO A 72 1.56 9.35 12.13
C PRO A 72 0.77 10.54 11.57
N ILE A 73 1.47 11.55 11.02
CA ILE A 73 0.84 12.72 10.42
C ILE A 73 0.05 12.29 9.18
N LEU A 74 0.64 11.47 8.31
CA LEU A 74 -0.02 10.95 7.11
C LEU A 74 -1.27 10.12 7.44
N ILE A 75 -1.21 9.28 8.49
CA ILE A 75 -2.36 8.49 8.96
C ILE A 75 -3.49 9.43 9.42
N VAL A 76 -3.18 10.44 10.24
CA VAL A 76 -4.18 11.40 10.70
C VAL A 76 -4.82 12.16 9.54
N LEU A 77 -4.01 12.57 8.54
CA LEU A 77 -4.52 13.23 7.34
C LEU A 77 -5.45 12.32 6.53
N LEU A 78 -5.07 11.05 6.33
CA LEU A 78 -5.91 10.07 5.61
C LEU A 78 -7.21 9.77 6.34
N ILE A 79 -7.18 9.62 7.67
CA ILE A 79 -8.37 9.42 8.49
C ILE A 79 -9.26 10.66 8.44
N LYS A 80 -8.68 11.85 8.57
CA LYS A 80 -9.42 13.11 8.44
C LYS A 80 -10.10 13.22 7.07
N ASP A 81 -9.40 12.87 6.00
CA ASP A 81 -9.97 12.87 4.65
C ASP A 81 -11.12 11.86 4.53
N ALA A 82 -10.97 10.64 5.04
CA ALA A 82 -12.04 9.65 5.07
C ALA A 82 -13.27 10.15 5.86
N LEU A 83 -13.06 10.66 7.08
CA LEU A 83 -14.12 11.16 7.96
C LEU A 83 -14.81 12.40 7.42
N SER A 84 -14.07 13.33 6.81
CA SER A 84 -14.64 14.57 6.26
C SER A 84 -15.72 14.32 5.21
N SER A 85 -15.59 13.24 4.44
CA SER A 85 -16.64 12.82 3.51
C SER A 85 -17.78 12.08 4.20
N MET A 86 -17.50 11.22 5.17
CA MET A 86 -18.54 10.49 5.92
C MET A 86 -19.45 11.44 6.71
N LEU A 87 -18.87 12.44 7.35
CA LEU A 87 -19.58 13.42 8.18
C LEU A 87 -20.20 14.56 7.37
N GLY A 88 -20.08 14.52 6.03
CA GLY A 88 -20.65 15.53 5.14
C GLY A 88 -19.97 16.92 5.22
N TRP A 89 -18.81 17.03 5.88
CA TRP A 89 -18.05 18.28 5.98
C TRP A 89 -17.53 18.73 4.61
N GLN A 90 -17.21 17.77 3.73
CA GLN A 90 -16.82 18.03 2.35
C GLN A 90 -17.54 17.12 1.37
N ARG A 91 -17.96 17.70 0.24
CA ARG A 91 -18.58 16.96 -0.87
C ARG A 91 -17.51 16.34 -1.76
N ALA A 92 -17.72 15.10 -2.17
CA ALA A 92 -16.85 14.37 -3.09
C ALA A 92 -17.71 13.50 -4.03
N SER A 93 -17.15 13.10 -5.18
CA SER A 93 -17.78 12.07 -6.00
C SER A 93 -17.79 10.73 -5.23
N VAL A 94 -18.72 9.84 -5.57
CA VAL A 94 -18.81 8.50 -4.94
C VAL A 94 -17.49 7.74 -5.09
N ALA A 95 -16.88 7.76 -6.27
CA ALA A 95 -15.59 7.13 -6.53
C ALA A 95 -14.48 7.70 -5.62
N ARG A 96 -14.41 9.03 -5.48
CA ARG A 96 -13.44 9.69 -4.58
C ARG A 96 -13.67 9.29 -3.13
N HIS A 97 -14.93 9.22 -2.69
CA HIS A 97 -15.28 8.85 -1.32
C HIS A 97 -14.87 7.40 -1.00
N LEU A 98 -15.20 6.46 -1.89
CA LEU A 98 -14.80 5.06 -1.74
C LEU A 98 -13.27 4.93 -1.71
N ALA A 99 -12.56 5.65 -2.58
CA ALA A 99 -11.10 5.62 -2.59
C ALA A 99 -10.49 6.18 -1.29
N ASP A 100 -11.05 7.25 -0.71
CA ASP A 100 -10.58 7.78 0.58
C ASP A 100 -10.78 6.76 1.71
N LEU A 101 -11.95 6.10 1.78
CA LEU A 101 -12.26 5.06 2.78
C LEU A 101 -11.35 3.82 2.62
N LEU A 102 -11.25 3.30 1.40
CA LEU A 102 -10.43 2.13 1.10
C LEU A 102 -8.96 2.40 1.35
N SER A 103 -8.46 3.60 1.05
CA SER A 103 -7.07 3.96 1.34
C SER A 103 -6.77 3.95 2.84
N ALA A 104 -7.65 4.56 3.64
CA ALA A 104 -7.47 4.61 5.08
C ALA A 104 -7.52 3.20 5.68
N ALA A 105 -8.50 2.38 5.29
CA ALA A 105 -8.62 1.00 5.74
C ALA A 105 -7.42 0.14 5.30
N ALA A 106 -7.02 0.23 4.03
CA ALA A 106 -5.90 -0.53 3.47
C ALA A 106 -4.57 -0.15 4.11
N LEU A 107 -4.31 1.14 4.36
CA LEU A 107 -3.10 1.58 5.05
C LEU A 107 -3.05 1.04 6.49
N CYS A 108 -4.15 1.16 7.25
CA CYS A 108 -4.22 0.61 8.60
C CYS A 108 -3.99 -0.90 8.61
N ALA A 109 -4.65 -1.64 7.70
CA ALA A 109 -4.46 -3.09 7.56
C ALA A 109 -3.02 -3.44 7.18
N LEU A 110 -2.40 -2.67 6.29
CA LEU A 110 -1.01 -2.86 5.85
C LEU A 110 -0.04 -2.67 7.02
N LEU A 111 -0.18 -1.58 7.77
CA LEU A 111 0.68 -1.30 8.94
C LEU A 111 0.52 -2.36 10.02
N PHE A 112 -0.71 -2.77 10.32
CA PHE A 112 -0.99 -3.87 11.25
C PHE A 112 -0.35 -5.18 10.79
N SER A 113 -0.54 -5.54 9.52
CA SER A 113 -0.01 -6.78 8.96
C SER A 113 1.52 -6.80 8.98
N LEU A 114 2.18 -5.69 8.59
CA LEU A 114 3.63 -5.61 8.58
C LEU A 114 4.22 -5.73 9.98
N ALA A 115 3.77 -4.91 10.93
CA ALA A 115 4.37 -4.81 12.25
C ALA A 115 4.06 -6.01 13.16
N LEU A 116 2.85 -6.55 13.08
CA LEU A 116 2.38 -7.56 14.04
C LEU A 116 2.31 -8.97 13.47
N ILE A 117 2.40 -9.15 12.15
CA ILE A 117 2.25 -10.46 11.51
C ILE A 117 3.48 -10.82 10.68
N VAL A 118 3.77 -10.05 9.63
CA VAL A 118 4.81 -10.39 8.63
C VAL A 118 6.19 -10.38 9.25
N GLU A 119 6.62 -9.27 9.85
CA GLU A 119 7.97 -9.14 10.39
C GLU A 119 8.27 -10.17 11.51
N PRO A 120 7.37 -10.42 12.47
CA PRO A 120 7.55 -11.52 13.42
C PRO A 120 7.65 -12.90 12.76
N GLN A 121 6.87 -13.17 11.70
CA GLN A 121 6.92 -14.44 10.97
C GLN A 121 8.21 -14.60 10.19
N GLU A 122 8.71 -13.57 9.51
CA GLU A 122 10.00 -13.60 8.80
C GLU A 122 11.15 -13.93 9.77
N ARG A 123 11.17 -13.26 10.93
CA ARG A 123 12.17 -13.51 11.98
C ARG A 123 12.06 -14.92 12.57
N ALA A 124 10.85 -15.42 12.80
CA ALA A 124 10.64 -16.78 13.29
C ALA A 124 11.08 -17.83 12.26
N LEU A 125 10.72 -17.62 10.98
CA LEU A 125 10.99 -18.55 9.90
C LEU A 125 12.49 -18.66 9.62
N SER A 126 13.24 -17.54 9.62
CA SER A 126 14.70 -17.56 9.45
C SER A 126 15.39 -18.46 10.47
N ARG A 127 14.93 -18.47 11.73
CA ARG A 127 15.46 -19.32 12.80
C ARG A 127 15.08 -20.79 12.67
N ILE A 128 13.81 -21.07 12.36
CA ILE A 128 13.28 -22.44 12.25
C ILE A 128 13.89 -23.14 11.03
N CYS A 129 13.94 -22.46 9.89
CA CYS A 129 14.41 -23.03 8.64
C CYS A 129 15.94 -23.08 8.52
N GLY A 130 16.67 -22.19 9.19
CA GLY A 130 18.14 -22.19 9.20
C GLY A 130 18.78 -23.33 10.02
N GLY A 131 18.03 -23.97 10.92
CA GLY A 131 18.54 -24.98 11.86
C GLY A 131 18.18 -26.44 11.55
N ARG A 132 17.69 -26.77 10.34
CA ARG A 132 17.08 -28.07 10.00
C ARG A 132 17.92 -29.29 10.45
N ARG A 133 17.50 -29.94 11.54
CA ARG A 133 17.83 -31.33 11.86
C ARG A 133 16.56 -32.07 12.28
N GLY A 134 16.09 -32.99 11.44
CA GLY A 134 14.92 -33.86 11.71
C GLY A 134 13.62 -33.49 10.98
N ARG A 135 12.69 -34.46 10.88
CA ARG A 135 11.44 -34.35 10.11
C ARG A 135 10.46 -33.31 10.68
N ALA A 136 10.38 -33.19 12.01
CA ALA A 136 9.48 -32.23 12.66
C ALA A 136 9.86 -30.76 12.36
N ALA A 137 11.16 -30.45 12.32
CA ALA A 137 11.65 -29.11 11.97
C ALA A 137 11.37 -28.76 10.49
N ALA A 138 11.46 -29.74 9.58
CA ALA A 138 11.10 -29.55 8.18
C ALA A 138 9.60 -29.23 8.02
N ALA A 139 8.72 -30.01 8.65
CA ALA A 139 7.28 -29.78 8.60
C ALA A 139 6.88 -28.40 9.16
N ALA A 140 7.47 -27.99 10.28
CA ALA A 140 7.23 -26.67 10.87
C ALA A 140 7.71 -25.52 9.96
N CYS A 141 8.86 -25.71 9.28
CA CYS A 141 9.36 -24.74 8.30
C CYS A 141 8.42 -24.62 7.10
N ASP A 142 7.93 -25.73 6.56
CA ASP A 142 7.04 -25.72 5.38
C ASP A 142 5.67 -25.07 5.72
N GLU A 143 5.12 -25.35 6.91
CA GLU A 143 3.90 -24.67 7.38
C GLU A 143 4.12 -23.17 7.58
N GLY A 144 5.25 -22.78 8.17
CA GLY A 144 5.64 -21.39 8.34
C GLY A 144 5.77 -20.65 7.00
N LEU A 145 6.37 -21.30 6.00
CA LEU A 145 6.51 -20.77 4.65
C LEU A 145 5.15 -20.52 3.99
N ALA A 146 4.23 -21.49 4.07
CA ALA A 146 2.89 -21.33 3.50
C ALA A 146 2.10 -20.20 4.17
N ARG A 147 2.28 -19.99 5.48
CA ARG A 147 1.69 -18.86 6.20
C ARG A 147 2.30 -17.54 5.76
N LEU A 148 3.63 -17.45 5.70
CA LEU A 148 4.34 -16.23 5.28
C LEU A 148 3.96 -15.83 3.86
N SER A 149 3.90 -16.78 2.93
CA SER A 149 3.51 -16.54 1.54
C SER A 149 2.11 -15.93 1.41
N ARG A 150 1.13 -16.40 2.19
CA ARG A 150 -0.20 -15.78 2.22
C ARG A 150 -0.16 -14.34 2.73
N GLN A 151 0.70 -14.05 3.71
CA GLN A 151 0.83 -12.70 4.24
C GLN A 151 1.52 -11.75 3.26
N HIS A 152 2.57 -12.21 2.56
CA HIS A 152 3.18 -11.42 1.49
C HIS A 152 2.21 -11.15 0.34
N ALA A 153 1.41 -12.13 -0.06
CA ALA A 153 0.36 -11.93 -1.06
C ALA A 153 -0.71 -10.90 -0.61
N LEU A 154 -1.11 -10.96 0.67
CA LEU A 154 -2.03 -9.96 1.24
C LEU A 154 -1.41 -8.56 1.24
N VAL A 155 -0.15 -8.42 1.65
CA VAL A 155 0.60 -7.15 1.62
C VAL A 155 0.68 -6.59 0.20
N LEU A 156 0.99 -7.43 -0.80
CA LEU A 156 0.98 -7.03 -2.20
C LEU A 156 -0.40 -6.53 -2.64
N GLY A 157 -1.46 -7.26 -2.30
CA GLY A 157 -2.84 -6.87 -2.60
C GLY A 157 -3.23 -5.52 -1.99
N LEU A 158 -2.86 -5.28 -0.73
CA LEU A 158 -3.10 -3.99 -0.05
C LEU A 158 -2.33 -2.84 -0.69
N LYS A 159 -1.06 -3.06 -1.08
CA LYS A 159 -0.25 -2.05 -1.80
C LYS A 159 -0.83 -1.72 -3.19
N LEU A 160 -1.30 -2.73 -3.93
CA LEU A 160 -1.99 -2.52 -5.21
C LEU A 160 -3.31 -1.75 -5.04
N LEU A 161 -4.07 -2.04 -3.98
CA LEU A 161 -5.29 -1.33 -3.65
C LEU A 161 -5.03 0.15 -3.34
N LEU A 162 -3.98 0.45 -2.55
CA LEU A 162 -3.58 1.83 -2.27
C LEU A 162 -3.23 2.58 -3.56
N PHE A 163 -2.46 1.97 -4.45
CA PHE A 163 -2.13 2.56 -5.74
C PHE A 163 -3.37 2.83 -6.61
N ALA A 164 -4.30 1.87 -6.69
CA ALA A 164 -5.56 2.04 -7.41
C ALA A 164 -6.43 3.17 -6.81
N CYS A 165 -6.42 3.34 -5.49
CA CYS A 165 -7.11 4.43 -4.84
C CYS A 165 -6.49 5.78 -5.22
N ASP A 166 -5.17 5.91 -5.25
CA ASP A 166 -4.49 7.15 -5.65
C ASP A 166 -4.81 7.54 -7.10
N LEU A 167 -4.81 6.58 -8.01
CA LEU A 167 -5.24 6.79 -9.40
C LEU A 167 -6.70 7.27 -9.48
N THR A 168 -7.60 6.64 -8.72
CA THR A 168 -9.02 7.00 -8.68
C THR A 168 -9.23 8.41 -8.13
N LYS A 169 -8.48 8.75 -7.08
CA LYS A 169 -8.47 10.07 -6.43
C LYS A 169 -8.00 11.17 -7.37
N PHE A 170 -6.97 10.90 -8.20
CA PHE A 170 -6.44 11.83 -9.19
C PHE A 170 -7.38 11.99 -10.39
N ASN A 171 -7.91 10.90 -10.95
CA ASN A 171 -8.81 10.98 -12.10
C ASN A 171 -10.14 11.66 -11.77
N SER A 172 -10.69 11.40 -10.58
CA SER A 172 -11.91 12.08 -10.10
C SER A 172 -11.73 13.60 -9.98
N ALA A 173 -10.50 14.03 -9.67
CA ALA A 173 -10.13 15.43 -9.54
C ALA A 173 -10.14 16.14 -10.91
N GLN A 174 -9.49 15.54 -11.91
CA GLN A 174 -9.40 16.08 -13.27
C GLN A 174 -10.79 16.21 -13.93
N GLN A 175 -11.64 15.19 -13.79
CA GLN A 175 -13.01 15.24 -14.33
C GLN A 175 -13.85 16.37 -13.71
N ALA A 176 -13.63 16.69 -12.43
CA ALA A 176 -14.34 17.78 -11.77
C ALA A 176 -13.87 19.16 -12.28
N GLU A 177 -12.58 19.32 -12.56
CA GLU A 177 -12.01 20.53 -13.15
C GLU A 177 -12.51 20.76 -14.58
N GLU A 178 -12.50 19.73 -15.42
CA GLU A 178 -13.01 19.81 -16.80
C GLU A 178 -14.50 20.21 -16.84
N LYS A 179 -15.32 19.63 -15.96
CA LYS A 179 -16.75 19.99 -15.87
C LYS A 179 -16.95 21.45 -15.45
N ARG A 180 -16.11 21.97 -14.55
CA ARG A 180 -16.15 23.39 -14.15
C ARG A 180 -15.76 24.31 -15.31
N GLN A 181 -14.70 23.98 -16.05
CA GLN A 181 -14.26 24.77 -17.20
C GLN A 181 -15.34 24.80 -18.30
N LYS A 182 -15.95 23.65 -18.62
CA LYS A 182 -17.04 23.56 -19.62
C LYS A 182 -18.32 24.26 -19.16
N GLY A 183 -18.65 24.19 -17.87
CA GLY A 183 -19.84 24.85 -17.30
C GLY A 183 -19.78 26.37 -17.33
N VAL A 184 -18.57 26.95 -17.19
CA VAL A 184 -18.37 28.40 -17.27
C VAL A 184 -18.42 28.92 -18.72
N GLY A 185 -18.00 28.11 -19.70
CA GLY A 185 -18.07 28.46 -21.12
C GLY A 185 -19.50 28.46 -21.72
N GLY A 186 -20.46 27.77 -21.09
CA GLY A 186 -21.83 27.64 -21.61
C GLY A 186 -22.77 28.80 -21.30
N SER A 187 -22.42 29.71 -20.39
CA SER A 187 -23.29 30.83 -19.98
C SER A 187 -23.13 32.10 -20.82
N HIS A 188 -22.12 32.20 -21.68
CA HIS A 188 -21.87 33.44 -22.46
C HIS A 188 -22.47 33.46 -23.88
N THR A 189 -23.10 32.37 -24.34
CA THR A 189 -23.59 32.29 -25.74
C THR A 189 -25.10 32.49 -25.90
N ARG A 190 -25.83 32.94 -24.86
CA ARG A 190 -27.30 33.05 -24.89
C ARG A 190 -27.88 34.46 -24.83
N GLU A 191 -27.07 35.51 -24.88
CA GLU A 191 -27.54 36.92 -24.81
C GLU A 191 -27.36 37.71 -26.13
N GLN A 192 -27.31 37.06 -27.29
CA GLN A 192 -27.23 37.77 -28.58
C GLN A 192 -28.27 37.31 -29.63
N GLN A 193 -29.47 36.91 -29.20
CA GLN A 193 -30.62 36.77 -30.10
C GLN A 193 -31.87 37.40 -29.50
#